data_AF-A0A2U9B6C9-F1
#
_entry.id   AF-A0A2U9B6C9-F1
#
_cell.length_a   1.000
_cell.length_b   1.000
_cell.length_c   1.000
_cell.angle_alpha   90.00
_cell.angle_beta   90.00
_cell.angle_gamma   90.00
#
_symmetry.space_group_name_H-M   'P 1'
#
loop_
_entity.id
_entity.type
_entity.pdbx_description
1 polymer ?
#
loop_
_entity_poly.entity_id
_entity_poly.type
_entity_poly.pdbx_seq_one_letter_code
_entity_poly.pdbx_strand_id
1 'polypeptide(L)'
;MAEVLDKPGELTRNQLQLKRLGSGSTNSRSSTDTRRYRTRARTSQVDESLFGSTKPKTSTDKRGPLASKARDKSQSDQEPETIQLITKDLIRSLRIPWRDPSGESVILSPTEFDRINAASRVLTKEESEALLQACQRKKDADIKAAEERKCQIFEADLSRKDKHALTELELEARDQAQQLVEQTNDLRMEQEEEIRKLNKLILGAHCQATRDAQIQEKKQIRAEMTEEEKRLDTMMEVRRRQDLETMEQIEELRKQQMISGMQQINEQIRQRLVEKHLQEEMKENEKQQFRENQERMNLEDLKALEKKREEQELLHEEVMRINAETVRAKEQIKEQEKLDEMRNVEYMRKKQAREAEYEEEQQRIKKEKELEIARLRAKQERAKDYQAEQDELRARRNQQIADREWRRKEREQAAKAAQEEAMLKAARLQQVHCKEHLLSMEAGREKAEFERVLKVQQEAMVKLMEEEEKQRQRALGHAEAIRQQVKERELSAVARRRDMFKEAQLRQRRLDEFKEKKLKELKDTGLCEKYCSQVERKARTCDQ
;
A
#
# COMPACT_ATOMS: atom_id res chain seq x y z
N MET A 1 -31.22 -44.64 -27.55
CA MET A 1 -31.04 -44.92 -26.12
C MET A 1 -29.57 -44.70 -25.78
N ALA A 2 -29.29 -44.22 -24.56
CA ALA A 2 -27.97 -44.05 -23.94
C ALA A 2 -26.96 -43.15 -24.67
N GLU A 3 -26.53 -42.10 -23.98
CA GLU A 3 -25.55 -41.13 -24.46
C GLU A 3 -24.12 -41.67 -24.42
N VAL A 4 -23.31 -41.23 -25.38
CA VAL A 4 -21.86 -41.09 -25.21
C VAL A 4 -21.53 -39.64 -25.56
N LEU A 5 -21.12 -38.86 -24.56
CA LEU A 5 -20.50 -37.55 -24.77
C LEU A 5 -19.08 -37.62 -24.25
N ASP A 6 -18.15 -37.34 -25.15
CA ASP A 6 -16.72 -37.20 -24.86
C ASP A 6 -16.31 -35.72 -25.02
N LYS A 7 -15.29 -35.35 -24.25
CA LYS A 7 -14.42 -34.16 -24.33
C LYS A 7 -14.74 -32.90 -23.51
N PRO A 8 -13.68 -32.27 -22.93
CA PRO A 8 -13.79 -31.15 -22.01
C PRO A 8 -13.76 -29.79 -22.72
N GLY A 9 -14.29 -28.78 -22.04
CA GLY A 9 -14.09 -27.37 -22.38
C GLY A 9 -13.18 -26.68 -21.37
N GLU A 10 -12.04 -26.15 -21.83
CA GLU A 10 -11.27 -25.17 -21.07
C GLU A 10 -11.96 -23.80 -21.17
N LEU A 11 -12.22 -23.16 -20.04
CA LEU A 11 -12.48 -21.72 -19.97
C LEU A 11 -11.76 -21.10 -18.79
N THR A 12 -10.72 -20.33 -19.10
CA THR A 12 -10.01 -19.48 -18.16
C THR A 12 -10.91 -18.32 -17.70
N ARG A 13 -11.01 -18.10 -16.38
CA ARG A 13 -11.28 -16.76 -15.87
C ARG A 13 -10.62 -16.53 -14.51
N ASN A 14 -9.68 -15.60 -14.52
CA ASN A 14 -8.95 -15.15 -13.32
C ASN A 14 -9.92 -14.62 -12.25
N GLN A 15 -9.78 -15.11 -11.02
CA GLN A 15 -10.17 -14.39 -9.82
C GLN A 15 -8.93 -14.11 -8.99
N LEU A 16 -8.61 -12.83 -8.82
CA LEU A 16 -7.57 -12.34 -7.92
C LEU A 16 -8.24 -11.70 -6.69
N GLN A 17 -7.64 -11.94 -5.51
CA GLN A 17 -7.89 -11.25 -4.23
C GLN A 17 -9.29 -11.48 -3.61
N LEU A 18 -9.46 -11.88 -2.36
CA LEU A 18 -8.65 -11.70 -1.16
C LEU A 18 -8.76 -12.92 -0.22
N LYS A 19 -7.63 -13.41 0.30
CA LYS A 19 -7.60 -14.06 1.62
C LYS A 19 -6.49 -13.46 2.48
N ARG A 20 -6.86 -13.11 3.71
CA ARG A 20 -6.00 -12.55 4.76
C ARG A 20 -5.01 -13.61 5.26
N LEU A 21 -3.79 -13.17 5.58
CA LEU A 21 -2.80 -13.68 6.54
C LEU A 21 -1.46 -13.06 6.09
N GLY A 22 -0.70 -12.27 6.85
CA GLY A 22 -0.91 -11.63 8.14
C GLY A 22 0.38 -10.86 8.51
N SER A 23 0.35 -9.94 9.47
CA SER A 23 1.57 -9.55 10.19
C SER A 23 1.23 -8.98 11.56
N GLY A 24 1.91 -9.48 12.57
CA GLY A 24 1.85 -8.94 13.92
C GLY A 24 2.88 -7.84 14.13
N SER A 25 2.55 -6.91 15.02
CA SER A 25 3.43 -6.10 15.87
C SER A 25 4.95 -6.36 15.76
N THR A 26 5.73 -5.30 15.52
CA THR A 26 6.50 -4.63 16.60
C THR A 26 7.11 -3.29 16.15
N ASN A 27 7.45 -2.46 17.14
CA ASN A 27 8.27 -1.24 17.06
C ASN A 27 7.75 -0.02 16.28
N SER A 28 7.05 0.85 17.01
CA SER A 28 7.30 2.30 16.94
C SER A 28 7.34 2.89 18.36
N ARG A 29 8.53 3.35 18.78
CA ARG A 29 8.78 4.13 20.01
C ARG A 29 9.20 5.54 19.59
N SER A 30 8.79 6.55 20.37
CA SER A 30 9.19 7.97 20.24
C SER A 30 8.61 8.68 18.99
N SER A 31 8.21 9.96 19.02
CA SER A 31 8.26 10.96 20.09
C SER A 31 6.97 11.80 20.13
N THR A 32 6.54 12.19 21.32
CA THR A 32 5.50 13.21 21.56
C THR A 32 6.15 14.53 21.95
N ASP A 33 5.80 15.64 21.30
CA ASP A 33 5.61 16.90 22.04
C ASP A 33 4.73 17.92 21.29
N THR A 34 3.52 18.15 21.81
CA THR A 34 2.92 19.49 21.82
C THR A 34 2.09 19.71 23.08
N ARG A 35 2.63 20.51 23.99
CA ARG A 35 1.90 21.45 24.88
C ARG A 35 0.85 20.83 25.82
N ARG A 36 1.30 20.44 27.01
CA ARG A 36 0.49 20.53 28.24
C ARG A 36 1.21 21.37 29.29
N TYR A 37 0.44 22.10 30.09
CA TYR A 37 0.94 23.09 31.03
C TYR A 37 1.81 22.45 32.13
N ARG A 38 2.91 23.11 32.49
CA ARG A 38 3.84 22.68 33.54
C ARG A 38 3.54 23.41 34.86
N THR A 39 3.06 22.68 35.86
CA THR A 39 2.95 23.16 37.24
C THR A 39 4.35 23.49 37.77
N ARG A 40 4.58 24.72 38.28
CA ARG A 40 5.93 25.20 38.64
C ARG A 40 6.30 25.16 40.13
N ALA A 41 5.35 24.91 41.03
CA ALA A 41 5.60 24.71 42.46
C ALA A 41 4.55 23.76 43.07
N ARG A 42 4.90 23.08 44.18
CA ARG A 42 4.00 22.16 44.90
C ARG A 42 3.65 22.64 46.33
N THR A 43 4.12 23.83 46.69
CA THR A 43 3.90 24.51 47.98
C THR A 43 3.73 26.00 47.72
N SER A 44 2.56 26.54 48.01
CA SER A 44 2.31 27.98 48.00
C SER A 44 2.54 28.54 49.40
N GLN A 45 3.68 29.21 49.62
CA GLN A 45 3.73 30.26 50.64
C GLN A 45 3.31 31.55 49.96
N VAL A 46 2.00 31.83 50.05
CA VAL A 46 1.47 33.18 49.88
C VAL A 46 1.50 33.79 51.27
N ASP A 47 2.20 34.90 51.42
CA ASP A 47 2.12 35.71 52.63
C ASP A 47 0.83 36.53 52.57
N GLU A 48 -0.13 36.22 53.46
CA GLU A 48 -1.42 36.92 53.52
C GLU A 48 -1.35 38.29 54.22
N SER A 49 -0.16 38.78 54.60
CA SER A 49 0.00 40.09 55.23
C SER A 49 -0.15 41.30 54.27
N LEU A 50 -0.21 41.08 52.95
CA LEU A 50 -0.15 42.16 51.95
C LEU A 50 -1.49 42.86 51.61
N PHE A 51 -2.63 42.45 52.18
CA PHE A 51 -3.92 43.11 51.99
C PHE A 51 -4.56 43.50 53.32
N GLY A 52 -4.35 44.75 53.74
CA GLY A 52 -4.92 45.27 54.96
C GLY A 52 -6.44 45.49 54.87
N SER A 53 -7.21 44.83 55.74
CA SER A 53 -8.61 45.21 56.02
C SER A 53 -8.91 45.25 57.52
N THR A 54 -9.08 46.48 58.02
CA THR A 54 -10.01 46.92 59.08
C THR A 54 -10.22 46.08 60.35
N LYS A 55 -9.88 46.70 61.50
CA LYS A 55 -10.29 46.39 62.88
C LYS A 55 -11.78 46.00 63.01
N PRO A 56 -12.17 45.17 63.99
CA PRO A 56 -12.61 45.76 65.26
C PRO A 56 -12.10 45.08 66.55
N LYS A 57 -12.49 45.68 67.68
CA LYS A 57 -12.01 45.46 69.06
C LYS A 57 -12.50 44.15 69.70
N THR A 58 -11.65 43.53 70.52
CA THR A 58 -11.85 42.99 71.90
C THR A 58 -10.60 42.15 72.25
N SER A 59 -10.24 41.81 73.50
CA SER A 59 -10.41 42.43 74.83
C SER A 59 -9.55 41.62 75.81
N THR A 60 -8.97 42.25 76.84
CA THR A 60 -8.28 41.57 77.98
C THR A 60 -7.01 40.77 77.57
N ASP A 61 -6.02 40.51 78.42
CA ASP A 61 -5.74 40.97 79.79
C ASP A 61 -4.25 40.75 80.10
N LYS A 62 -3.70 41.49 81.08
CA LYS A 62 -2.53 41.09 81.90
C LYS A 62 -1.17 40.87 81.17
N ARG A 63 0.00 41.20 81.74
CA ARG A 63 0.36 41.89 83.00
C ARG A 63 1.84 42.27 82.90
N GLY A 64 2.20 43.54 83.15
CA GLY A 64 3.59 43.98 83.33
C GLY A 64 4.14 43.59 84.72
N PRO A 65 5.27 44.16 85.21
CA PRO A 65 5.64 45.56 85.01
C PRO A 65 7.14 45.88 84.77
N LEU A 66 7.39 47.11 84.32
CA LEU A 66 8.67 47.82 84.40
C LEU A 66 8.82 48.55 85.74
N ALA A 67 10.04 49.00 86.05
CA ALA A 67 10.43 49.53 87.34
C ALA A 67 10.01 50.99 87.63
N SER A 68 9.86 51.27 88.94
CA SER A 68 10.16 52.51 89.68
C SER A 68 9.89 53.91 89.10
N LYS A 69 9.05 54.69 89.81
CA LYS A 69 9.22 56.15 90.01
C LYS A 69 8.93 56.51 91.47
N ALA A 70 9.65 57.50 92.00
CA ALA A 70 9.68 57.87 93.41
C ALA A 70 8.92 59.17 93.73
N ARG A 71 8.64 59.42 95.02
CA ARG A 71 8.51 60.77 95.62
C ARG A 71 8.54 60.73 97.16
N ASP A 72 9.41 61.54 97.75
CA ASP A 72 9.50 61.81 99.20
C ASP A 72 8.70 63.05 99.64
N LYS A 73 8.36 63.15 100.95
CA LYS A 73 8.75 64.28 101.84
C LYS A 73 8.21 64.24 103.30
N SER A 74 9.13 64.31 104.27
CA SER A 74 9.08 64.97 105.62
C SER A 74 8.16 64.46 106.77
N GLN A 75 8.42 64.93 108.01
CA GLN A 75 8.13 64.28 109.31
C GLN A 75 7.20 65.11 110.28
N SER A 76 6.38 64.39 111.10
CA SER A 76 5.65 64.73 112.38
C SER A 76 4.63 65.91 112.42
N ASP A 77 3.82 66.22 113.48
CA ASP A 77 3.71 65.77 114.91
C ASP A 77 2.24 65.76 115.50
N GLN A 78 1.98 66.03 116.81
CA GLN A 78 0.67 65.81 117.54
C GLN A 78 -0.13 67.05 118.08
N GLU A 79 -1.37 66.85 118.62
CA GLU A 79 -2.48 67.84 118.87
C GLU A 79 -2.94 68.09 120.36
N PRO A 80 -3.94 69.00 120.63
CA PRO A 80 -4.71 69.12 121.91
C PRO A 80 -6.29 69.05 121.83
N GLU A 81 -7.00 68.77 122.94
CA GLU A 81 -8.42 68.28 123.03
C GLU A 81 -9.61 69.32 123.14
N THR A 82 -10.86 68.85 123.38
CA THR A 82 -12.15 69.62 123.54
C THR A 82 -13.29 68.81 124.24
N ILE A 83 -14.27 69.44 124.94
CA ILE A 83 -15.44 68.79 125.61
C ILE A 83 -16.79 69.52 125.30
N GLN A 84 -17.95 68.85 125.46
CA GLN A 84 -19.32 69.34 125.14
C GLN A 84 -20.27 69.37 126.36
N LEU A 85 -21.30 70.25 126.36
CA LEU A 85 -22.28 70.36 127.44
C LEU A 85 -23.73 70.64 126.92
N ILE A 86 -24.73 70.12 127.66
CA ILE A 86 -26.12 69.90 127.19
C ILE A 86 -27.15 70.54 128.15
N THR A 87 -28.04 71.40 127.67
CA THR A 87 -29.36 71.70 128.30
C THR A 87 -30.46 72.00 127.26
N LYS A 88 -31.72 72.07 127.72
CA LYS A 88 -32.92 71.55 127.04
C LYS A 88 -33.41 72.18 125.72
N ASP A 89 -32.76 73.20 125.16
CA ASP A 89 -33.07 73.66 123.79
C ASP A 89 -31.89 73.64 122.81
N LEU A 90 -30.62 73.44 123.24
CA LEU A 90 -29.49 73.19 122.34
C LEU A 90 -28.20 72.74 123.07
N ILE A 91 -27.45 71.84 122.44
CA ILE A 91 -26.13 71.34 122.88
C ILE A 91 -25.02 72.20 122.25
N ARG A 92 -24.00 72.58 123.02
CA ARG A 92 -22.85 73.36 122.51
C ARG A 92 -21.51 72.73 122.93
N SER A 93 -20.57 72.71 121.99
CA SER A 93 -19.16 72.31 122.20
C SER A 93 -18.33 73.56 122.54
N LEU A 94 -17.46 73.50 123.56
CA LEU A 94 -16.64 74.65 123.98
C LEU A 94 -15.15 74.28 124.05
N ARG A 95 -14.29 75.11 123.46
CA ARG A 95 -12.82 74.96 123.41
C ARG A 95 -12.15 76.28 123.82
N ILE A 96 -12.03 76.53 125.12
CA ILE A 96 -11.63 77.82 125.70
C ILE A 96 -11.04 77.58 127.11
N PRO A 97 -10.05 78.34 127.61
CA PRO A 97 -8.95 79.10 126.97
C PRO A 97 -7.56 78.64 127.49
N TRP A 98 -6.49 79.32 127.06
CA TRP A 98 -5.67 80.05 128.04
C TRP A 98 -5.64 81.52 127.64
N ARG A 99 -6.00 82.39 128.58
CA ARG A 99 -5.83 83.84 128.59
C ARG A 99 -5.32 84.16 129.99
N ASP A 100 -4.38 85.10 130.09
CA ASP A 100 -4.15 85.86 131.30
C ASP A 100 -3.52 87.23 130.94
N PRO A 101 -3.57 88.25 131.82
CA PRO A 101 -4.14 89.52 131.39
C PRO A 101 -3.32 90.76 131.75
N SER A 102 -2.92 91.55 130.75
CA SER A 102 -2.75 93.01 130.86
C SER A 102 -2.66 93.61 129.45
N GLY A 103 -3.04 94.89 129.30
CA GLY A 103 -3.15 95.52 127.98
C GLY A 103 -1.83 95.91 127.30
N GLU A 104 -0.68 95.78 127.98
CA GLU A 104 0.60 96.37 127.54
C GLU A 104 1.82 95.50 127.90
N SER A 105 2.18 94.55 127.03
CA SER A 105 3.58 94.10 126.77
C SER A 105 3.62 92.92 125.77
N VAL A 106 4.71 92.82 124.99
CA VAL A 106 4.95 91.73 124.03
C VAL A 106 6.27 91.05 124.37
N ILE A 107 6.24 89.72 124.56
CA ILE A 107 7.44 88.89 124.77
C ILE A 107 7.80 88.23 123.43
N LEU A 108 9.01 88.47 122.93
CA LEU A 108 9.50 87.90 121.67
C LEU A 108 10.24 86.57 121.87
N SER A 109 9.96 85.59 121.02
CA SER A 109 10.65 84.28 120.97
C SER A 109 12.10 84.43 120.47
N PRO A 110 13.09 83.64 120.94
CA PRO A 110 14.47 83.71 120.43
C PRO A 110 14.58 83.50 118.92
N THR A 111 13.80 82.60 118.32
CA THR A 111 13.83 82.36 116.86
C THR A 111 13.15 83.47 116.07
N GLU A 112 12.21 84.19 116.68
CA GLU A 112 11.60 85.40 116.09
C GLU A 112 12.50 86.62 116.29
N PHE A 113 13.20 86.72 117.43
CA PHE A 113 14.23 87.71 117.70
C PHE A 113 15.42 87.54 116.74
N ASP A 114 15.88 86.32 116.48
CA ASP A 114 16.93 86.04 115.50
C ASP A 114 16.44 86.23 114.05
N ARG A 115 15.16 85.94 113.73
CA ARG A 115 14.57 86.36 112.45
C ARG A 115 14.52 87.86 112.32
N ILE A 116 14.10 88.59 113.36
CA ILE A 116 14.02 90.05 113.35
C ILE A 116 15.43 90.64 113.28
N ASN A 117 16.43 90.08 113.96
CA ASN A 117 17.83 90.48 113.85
C ASN A 117 18.42 90.17 112.47
N ALA A 118 18.14 89.00 111.88
CA ALA A 118 18.59 88.66 110.53
C ALA A 118 17.87 89.46 109.43
N ALA A 119 16.62 89.87 109.66
CA ALA A 119 15.84 90.70 108.74
C ALA A 119 16.07 92.22 108.93
N SER A 120 16.50 92.67 110.11
CA SER A 120 16.90 94.06 110.40
C SER A 120 18.39 94.32 110.23
N ARG A 121 19.23 93.27 110.23
CA ARG A 121 20.59 93.33 109.70
C ARG A 121 20.49 93.61 108.21
N VAL A 122 20.63 94.89 107.88
CA VAL A 122 20.80 95.36 106.51
C VAL A 122 22.08 94.70 105.97
N LEU A 123 21.90 93.63 105.20
CA LEU A 123 22.99 92.96 104.51
C LEU A 123 23.72 94.01 103.66
N THR A 124 25.04 94.08 103.82
CA THR A 124 25.86 94.84 102.90
C THR A 124 25.68 94.25 101.50
N LYS A 125 25.80 95.08 100.46
CA LYS A 125 25.54 94.65 99.07
C LYS A 125 26.28 93.36 98.71
N GLU A 126 27.52 93.24 99.19
CA GLU A 126 28.41 92.09 99.01
C GLU A 126 27.86 90.78 99.62
N GLU A 127 27.26 90.80 100.83
CA GLU A 127 26.68 89.60 101.46
C GLU A 127 25.41 89.13 100.74
N SER A 128 24.59 90.08 100.27
CA SER A 128 23.41 89.82 99.41
C SER A 128 23.82 89.21 98.06
N GLU A 129 24.81 89.82 97.41
CA GLU A 129 25.35 89.35 96.12
C GLU A 129 25.99 87.96 96.25
N ALA A 130 26.71 87.66 97.35
CA ALA A 130 27.29 86.34 97.59
C ALA A 130 26.24 85.23 97.72
N LEU A 131 25.12 85.48 98.42
CA LEU A 131 24.01 84.53 98.54
C LEU A 131 23.26 84.35 97.22
N LEU A 132 23.06 85.43 96.46
CA LEU A 132 22.49 85.36 95.11
C LEU A 132 23.39 84.55 94.16
N GLN A 133 24.70 84.79 94.18
CA GLN A 133 25.68 84.03 93.40
C GLN A 133 25.72 82.55 93.81
N ALA A 134 25.63 82.22 95.10
CA ALA A 134 25.58 80.84 95.56
C ALA A 134 24.30 80.12 95.10
N CYS A 135 23.16 80.81 95.12
CA CYS A 135 21.89 80.29 94.58
C CYS A 135 21.91 80.17 93.04
N GLN A 136 22.54 81.11 92.33
CA GLN A 136 22.75 81.04 90.88
C GLN A 136 23.63 79.83 90.53
N ARG A 137 24.81 79.69 91.14
CA ARG A 137 25.73 78.56 90.90
C ARG A 137 25.08 77.18 91.08
N LYS A 138 24.17 77.02 92.05
CA LYS A 138 23.39 75.78 92.21
C LYS A 138 22.41 75.55 91.06
N LYS A 139 21.64 76.57 90.66
CA LYS A 139 20.75 76.50 89.49
C LYS A 139 21.53 76.23 88.20
N ASP A 140 22.69 76.85 88.02
CA ASP A 140 23.55 76.67 86.84
C ASP A 140 24.11 75.25 86.78
N ALA A 141 24.45 74.65 87.92
CA ALA A 141 24.87 73.25 88.00
C ALA A 141 23.72 72.28 87.66
N ASP A 142 22.51 72.53 88.17
CA ASP A 142 21.31 71.74 87.85
C ASP A 142 20.93 71.85 86.36
N ILE A 143 21.08 73.04 85.76
CA ILE A 143 20.87 73.29 84.33
C ILE A 143 21.91 72.53 83.50
N LYS A 144 23.21 72.64 83.81
CA LYS A 144 24.27 71.91 83.11
C LYS A 144 24.08 70.40 83.17
N ALA A 145 23.74 69.86 84.34
CA ALA A 145 23.43 68.44 84.50
C ALA A 145 22.16 68.01 83.74
N ALA A 146 21.24 68.93 83.40
CA ALA A 146 20.11 68.67 82.52
C ALA A 146 20.47 68.79 81.03
N GLU A 147 21.38 69.69 80.67
CA GLU A 147 21.92 69.86 79.31
C GLU A 147 22.80 68.68 78.90
N GLU A 148 23.71 68.21 79.76
CA GLU A 148 24.53 67.02 79.52
C GLU A 148 23.66 65.78 79.25
N ARG A 149 22.57 65.60 80.00
CA ARG A 149 21.58 64.53 79.74
C ARG A 149 20.84 64.71 78.42
N LYS A 150 20.56 65.94 77.98
CA LYS A 150 19.99 66.19 76.64
C LYS A 150 21.00 65.88 75.54
N CYS A 151 22.27 66.25 75.70
CA CYS A 151 23.34 65.94 74.74
C CYS A 151 23.52 64.43 74.60
N GLN A 152 23.59 63.68 75.70
CA GLN A 152 23.69 62.21 75.68
C GLN A 152 22.48 61.54 74.98
N ILE A 153 21.25 62.05 75.20
CA ILE A 153 20.06 61.57 74.48
C ILE A 153 20.15 61.90 72.98
N PHE A 154 20.61 63.10 72.62
CA PHE A 154 20.74 63.52 71.23
C PHE A 154 21.82 62.73 70.48
N GLU A 155 22.97 62.47 71.10
CA GLU A 155 24.02 61.58 70.58
C GLU A 155 23.53 60.14 70.44
N ALA A 156 22.78 59.63 71.43
CA ALA A 156 22.15 58.32 71.34
C ALA A 156 21.15 58.24 70.17
N ASP A 157 20.32 59.27 69.97
CA ASP A 157 19.32 59.32 68.89
C ASP A 157 19.93 59.56 67.51
N LEU A 158 21.05 60.29 67.39
CA LEU A 158 21.87 60.31 66.17
C LEU A 158 22.42 58.92 65.87
N SER A 159 23.06 58.29 66.86
CA SER A 159 23.62 56.95 66.67
C SER A 159 22.56 55.88 66.38
N ARG A 160 21.29 56.09 66.79
CA ARG A 160 20.15 55.23 66.42
C ARG A 160 19.68 55.43 64.98
N LYS A 161 19.77 56.65 64.45
CA LYS A 161 19.48 56.94 63.03
C LYS A 161 20.56 56.33 62.13
N ASP A 162 21.82 56.51 62.50
CA ASP A 162 22.96 55.98 61.74
C ASP A 162 23.07 54.44 61.83
N LYS A 163 22.60 53.85 62.93
CA LYS A 163 22.51 52.39 63.13
C LYS A 163 21.14 51.81 62.79
N HIS A 164 20.27 52.53 62.09
CA HIS A 164 19.05 51.93 61.56
C HIS A 164 19.46 50.87 60.53
N ALA A 165 19.33 49.60 60.89
CA ALA A 165 19.53 48.51 59.95
C ALA A 165 18.58 48.71 58.77
N LEU A 166 19.10 48.57 57.56
CA LEU A 166 18.30 48.73 56.35
C LEU A 166 17.17 47.71 56.37
N THR A 167 15.97 48.18 56.07
CA THR A 167 14.77 47.35 55.96
C THR A 167 15.03 46.30 54.87
N GLU A 168 14.45 45.10 54.97
CA GLU A 168 14.64 44.04 53.96
C GLU A 168 14.30 44.54 52.55
N LEU A 169 13.24 45.36 52.41
CA LEU A 169 12.87 46.04 51.17
C LEU A 169 13.92 47.05 50.65
N GLU A 170 14.69 47.68 51.55
CA GLU A 170 15.76 48.61 51.19
C GLU A 170 17.04 47.87 50.80
N LEU A 171 17.26 46.66 51.34
CA LEU A 171 18.31 45.74 50.88
C LEU A 171 17.96 45.17 49.51
N GLU A 172 16.73 44.65 49.31
CA GLU A 172 16.28 44.19 48.00
C GLU A 172 16.32 45.30 46.94
N ALA A 173 15.94 46.54 47.28
CA ALA A 173 16.07 47.68 46.38
C ALA A 173 17.52 48.04 46.06
N ARG A 174 18.46 47.85 47.00
CA ARG A 174 19.91 48.01 46.76
C ARG A 174 20.46 46.90 45.88
N ASP A 175 20.07 45.65 46.11
CA ASP A 175 20.52 44.49 45.33
C ASP A 175 19.98 44.58 43.89
N GLN A 176 18.72 45.00 43.71
CA GLN A 176 18.15 45.28 42.39
C GLN A 176 18.88 46.45 41.70
N ALA A 177 19.19 47.53 42.43
CA ALA A 177 19.97 48.64 41.89
C ALA A 177 21.40 48.22 41.51
N GLN A 178 22.04 47.36 42.30
CA GLN A 178 23.35 46.79 42.01
C GLN A 178 23.28 45.89 40.78
N GLN A 179 22.33 44.96 40.70
CA GLN A 179 22.11 44.11 39.51
C GLN A 179 21.84 44.93 38.25
N LEU A 180 21.11 46.05 38.34
CA LEU A 180 20.90 46.97 37.21
C LEU A 180 22.19 47.71 36.81
N VAL A 181 23.02 48.09 37.78
CA VAL A 181 24.35 48.69 37.53
C VAL A 181 25.32 47.67 36.93
N GLU A 182 25.31 46.44 37.42
CA GLU A 182 26.09 45.31 36.88
C GLU A 182 25.65 45.00 35.45
N GLN A 183 24.36 44.79 35.19
CA GLN A 183 23.81 44.58 33.84
C GLN A 183 24.15 45.74 32.89
N THR A 184 24.11 46.99 33.35
CA THR A 184 24.49 48.14 32.50
C THR A 184 26.01 48.26 32.32
N ASN A 185 26.82 47.75 33.23
CA ASN A 185 28.26 47.61 33.05
C ASN A 185 28.59 46.45 32.09
N ASP A 186 27.96 45.28 32.23
CA ASP A 186 28.10 44.14 31.31
C ASP A 186 27.75 44.55 29.87
N LEU A 187 26.62 45.24 29.68
CA LEU A 187 26.22 45.78 28.38
C LEU A 187 27.17 46.87 27.83
N ARG A 188 27.98 47.52 28.68
CA ARG A 188 29.06 48.42 28.23
C ARG A 188 30.29 47.60 27.81
N MET A 189 30.67 46.59 28.58
CA MET A 189 31.76 45.67 28.24
C MET A 189 31.47 44.94 26.92
N GLU A 190 30.24 44.45 26.70
CA GLU A 190 29.81 43.84 25.42
C GLU A 190 29.88 44.81 24.22
N GLN A 191 29.90 46.12 24.47
CA GLN A 191 30.07 47.12 23.41
C GLN A 191 31.53 47.39 23.06
N GLU A 192 32.48 46.97 23.89
CA GLU A 192 33.92 47.10 23.61
C GLU A 192 34.32 46.26 22.40
N GLU A 193 35.24 46.78 21.59
CA GLU A 193 35.60 46.12 20.34
C GLU A 193 36.26 44.75 20.55
N GLU A 194 37.01 44.57 21.63
CA GLU A 194 37.72 43.33 21.92
C GLU A 194 36.72 42.21 22.28
N ILE A 195 35.74 42.51 23.12
CA ILE A 195 34.65 41.57 23.46
C ILE A 195 33.77 41.31 22.22
N ARG A 196 33.51 42.30 21.37
CA ARG A 196 32.84 42.07 20.07
C ARG A 196 33.66 41.20 19.11
N LYS A 197 34.99 41.31 19.10
CA LYS A 197 35.90 40.44 18.32
C LYS A 197 35.89 39.01 18.89
N LEU A 198 35.93 38.86 20.21
CA LEU A 198 35.83 37.58 20.91
C LEU A 198 34.47 36.90 20.65
N ASN A 199 33.36 37.62 20.75
CA ASN A 199 32.02 37.10 20.48
C ASN A 199 31.86 36.62 19.02
N LYS A 200 32.54 37.26 18.05
CA LYS A 200 32.62 36.75 16.67
C LYS A 200 33.41 35.44 16.56
N LEU A 201 34.50 35.29 17.32
CA LEU A 201 35.28 34.04 17.36
C LEU A 201 34.51 32.91 18.03
N ILE A 202 33.82 33.19 19.15
CA ILE A 202 32.93 32.24 19.84
C ILE A 202 31.80 31.78 18.91
N LEU A 203 31.12 32.71 18.22
CA LEU A 203 30.10 32.36 17.23
C LEU A 203 30.69 31.52 16.08
N GLY A 204 31.89 31.86 15.61
CA GLY A 204 32.61 31.08 14.61
C GLY A 204 32.90 29.65 15.06
N ALA A 205 33.34 29.46 16.30
CA ALA A 205 33.58 28.15 16.91
C ALA A 205 32.28 27.35 17.08
N HIS A 206 31.18 27.98 17.50
CA HIS A 206 29.86 27.32 17.51
C HIS A 206 29.43 26.87 16.11
N CYS A 207 29.57 27.72 15.09
CA CYS A 207 29.25 27.35 13.71
C CYS A 207 30.14 26.22 13.17
N GLN A 208 31.41 26.15 13.58
CA GLN A 208 32.30 25.02 13.26
C GLN A 208 31.83 23.75 13.95
N ALA A 209 31.57 23.77 15.26
CA ALA A 209 31.07 22.62 16.01
C ALA A 209 29.75 22.08 15.44
N THR A 210 28.80 22.95 15.07
CA THR A 210 27.56 22.54 14.41
C THR A 210 27.79 21.95 13.03
N ARG A 211 28.73 22.51 12.24
CA ARG A 211 29.11 21.95 10.94
C ARG A 211 29.75 20.58 11.07
N ASP A 212 30.61 20.38 12.05
CA ASP A 212 31.29 19.10 12.28
C ASP A 212 30.31 18.02 12.74
N ALA A 213 29.35 18.36 13.60
CA ALA A 213 28.22 17.50 13.94
C ALA A 213 27.41 17.11 12.69
N GLN A 214 27.01 18.08 11.85
CA GLN A 214 26.29 17.82 10.59
C GLN A 214 27.11 16.97 9.60
N ILE A 215 28.43 17.09 9.58
CA ILE A 215 29.31 16.25 8.76
C ILE A 215 29.35 14.81 9.31
N GLN A 216 29.33 14.62 10.63
CA GLN A 216 29.25 13.30 11.26
C GLN A 216 27.89 12.64 11.02
N GLU A 217 26.77 13.35 11.24
CA GLU A 217 25.42 12.90 10.90
C GLU A 217 25.33 12.49 9.42
N LYS A 218 25.82 13.34 8.51
CA LYS A 218 25.82 13.03 7.07
C LYS A 218 26.69 11.83 6.70
N LYS A 219 27.76 11.53 7.46
CA LYS A 219 28.56 10.31 7.30
C LYS A 219 27.81 9.08 7.81
N GLN A 220 27.11 9.18 8.95
CA GLN A 220 26.28 8.10 9.51
C GLN A 220 25.14 7.75 8.56
N ILE A 221 24.35 8.74 8.12
CA ILE A 221 23.26 8.56 7.14
C ILE A 221 23.79 7.89 5.86
N ARG A 222 24.98 8.28 5.37
CA ARG A 222 25.58 7.63 4.20
C ARG A 222 25.97 6.17 4.46
N ALA A 223 26.51 5.86 5.64
CA ALA A 223 26.84 4.49 6.00
C ALA A 223 25.57 3.62 6.05
N GLU A 224 24.54 4.07 6.77
CA GLU A 224 23.23 3.41 6.88
C GLU A 224 22.59 3.18 5.49
N MET A 225 22.61 4.19 4.61
CA MET A 225 22.14 4.03 3.23
C MET A 225 22.92 2.95 2.47
N THR A 226 24.26 2.92 2.56
CA THR A 226 25.05 1.87 1.90
C THR A 226 24.90 0.48 2.53
N GLU A 227 24.44 0.39 3.77
CA GLU A 227 24.11 -0.89 4.42
C GLU A 227 22.74 -1.41 3.96
N GLU A 228 21.73 -0.54 3.85
CA GLU A 228 20.42 -0.91 3.30
C GLU A 228 20.50 -1.19 1.79
N GLU A 229 21.33 -0.48 1.01
CA GLU A 229 21.64 -0.83 -0.38
C GLU A 229 22.19 -2.25 -0.51
N LYS A 230 23.22 -2.61 0.28
CA LYS A 230 23.76 -3.99 0.31
C LYS A 230 22.71 -5.02 0.74
N ARG A 231 21.83 -4.67 1.68
CA ARG A 231 20.73 -5.54 2.12
C ARG A 231 19.71 -5.76 1.01
N LEU A 232 19.37 -4.73 0.24
CA LEU A 232 18.51 -4.84 -0.93
C LEU A 232 19.18 -5.68 -2.03
N ASP A 233 20.48 -5.46 -2.29
CA ASP A 233 21.24 -6.25 -3.27
C ASP A 233 21.26 -7.75 -2.89
N THR A 234 21.56 -8.08 -1.63
CA THR A 234 21.50 -9.47 -1.14
C THR A 234 20.09 -10.07 -1.23
N MET A 235 19.03 -9.29 -0.98
CA MET A 235 17.65 -9.73 -1.19
C MET A 235 17.36 -10.00 -2.67
N MET A 236 17.84 -9.16 -3.59
CA MET A 236 17.71 -9.36 -5.03
C MET A 236 18.54 -10.55 -5.53
N GLU A 237 19.74 -10.80 -4.98
CA GLU A 237 20.51 -12.00 -5.29
C GLU A 237 19.79 -13.28 -4.83
N VAL A 238 19.22 -13.29 -3.63
CA VAL A 238 18.43 -14.43 -3.13
C VAL A 238 17.21 -14.64 -4.03
N ARG A 239 16.50 -13.58 -4.42
CA ARG A 239 15.37 -13.68 -5.35
C ARG A 239 15.79 -14.24 -6.70
N ARG A 240 16.88 -13.73 -7.28
CA ARG A 240 17.47 -14.24 -8.52
C ARG A 240 17.87 -15.71 -8.43
N ARG A 241 18.43 -16.16 -7.29
CA ARG A 241 18.76 -17.59 -7.07
C ARG A 241 17.49 -18.43 -7.02
N GLN A 242 16.46 -18.01 -6.29
CA GLN A 242 15.16 -18.69 -6.28
C GLN A 242 14.52 -18.77 -7.68
N ASP A 243 14.57 -17.68 -8.45
CA ASP A 243 14.03 -17.67 -9.81
C ASP A 243 14.82 -18.65 -10.71
N LEU A 244 16.16 -18.72 -10.60
CA LEU A 244 16.98 -19.73 -11.29
C LEU A 244 16.65 -21.16 -10.85
N GLU A 245 16.55 -21.43 -9.54
CA GLU A 245 16.16 -22.74 -8.99
C GLU A 245 14.79 -23.20 -9.53
N THR A 246 13.81 -22.29 -9.65
CA THR A 246 12.51 -22.62 -10.26
C THR A 246 12.60 -22.90 -11.75
N MET A 247 13.48 -22.21 -12.49
CA MET A 247 13.72 -22.52 -13.91
C MET A 247 14.40 -23.89 -14.07
N GLU A 248 15.40 -24.21 -13.24
CA GLU A 248 16.05 -25.52 -13.21
C GLU A 248 15.04 -26.64 -12.93
N GLN A 249 14.17 -26.48 -11.93
CA GLN A 249 13.08 -27.44 -11.65
C GLN A 249 12.12 -27.62 -12.83
N ILE A 250 11.76 -26.53 -13.54
CA ILE A 250 10.91 -26.61 -14.74
C ILE A 250 11.63 -27.34 -15.88
N GLU A 251 12.93 -27.12 -16.06
CA GLU A 251 13.74 -27.86 -17.03
C GLU A 251 13.88 -29.34 -16.67
N GLU A 252 14.08 -29.68 -15.39
CA GLU A 252 14.11 -31.06 -14.92
C GLU A 252 12.79 -31.78 -15.19
N LEU A 253 11.66 -31.15 -14.89
CA LEU A 253 10.34 -31.70 -15.20
C LEU A 253 10.14 -31.90 -16.71
N ARG A 254 10.60 -30.97 -17.55
CA ARG A 254 10.59 -31.13 -19.02
C ARG A 254 11.50 -32.27 -19.49
N LYS A 255 12.69 -32.41 -18.91
CA LYS A 255 13.63 -33.53 -19.18
C LYS A 255 13.00 -34.86 -18.78
N GLN A 256 12.34 -34.94 -17.62
CA GLN A 256 11.61 -36.13 -17.17
C GLN A 256 10.43 -36.48 -18.08
N GLN A 257 9.65 -35.49 -18.53
CA GLN A 257 8.57 -35.70 -19.51
C GLN A 257 9.09 -36.18 -20.87
N MET A 258 10.23 -35.66 -21.33
CA MET A 258 10.88 -36.12 -22.56
C MET A 258 11.39 -37.57 -22.41
N ILE A 259 11.97 -37.92 -21.25
CA ILE A 259 12.44 -39.28 -20.95
C ILE A 259 11.25 -40.26 -20.87
N SER A 260 10.14 -39.90 -20.21
CA SER A 260 8.97 -40.77 -20.13
C SER A 260 8.28 -40.94 -21.49
N GLY A 261 8.19 -39.89 -22.30
CA GLY A 261 7.74 -39.97 -23.70
C GLY A 261 8.64 -40.88 -24.55
N MET A 262 9.97 -40.75 -24.43
CA MET A 262 10.93 -41.64 -25.09
C MET A 262 10.78 -43.10 -24.64
N GLN A 263 10.57 -43.34 -23.34
CA GLN A 263 10.32 -44.67 -22.80
C GLN A 263 9.02 -45.29 -23.37
N GLN A 264 7.94 -44.51 -23.45
CA GLN A 264 6.67 -44.95 -24.06
C GLN A 264 6.84 -45.30 -25.54
N ILE A 265 7.58 -44.48 -26.31
CA ILE A 265 7.87 -44.77 -27.73
C ILE A 265 8.71 -46.04 -27.87
N ASN A 266 9.76 -46.21 -27.05
CA ASN A 266 10.58 -47.42 -27.05
C ASN A 266 9.76 -48.67 -26.70
N GLU A 267 8.81 -48.55 -25.78
CA GLU A 267 7.92 -49.66 -25.41
C GLU A 267 6.91 -49.98 -26.54
N GLN A 268 6.34 -48.98 -27.21
CA GLN A 268 5.53 -49.18 -28.42
C GLN A 268 6.33 -49.85 -29.56
N ILE A 269 7.61 -49.49 -29.74
CA ILE A 269 8.49 -50.15 -30.72
C ILE A 269 8.71 -51.61 -30.35
N ARG A 270 8.98 -51.93 -29.07
CA ARG A 270 9.11 -53.33 -28.60
C ARG A 270 7.83 -54.12 -28.82
N GLN A 271 6.67 -53.56 -28.46
CA GLN A 271 5.37 -54.20 -28.66
C GLN A 271 5.12 -54.51 -30.14
N ARG A 272 5.36 -53.56 -31.06
CA ARG A 272 5.25 -53.78 -32.50
C ARG A 272 6.25 -54.82 -33.05
N LEU A 273 7.45 -54.90 -32.49
CA LEU A 273 8.42 -55.93 -32.86
C LEU A 273 7.94 -57.33 -32.41
N VAL A 274 7.40 -57.46 -31.21
CA VAL A 274 6.80 -58.71 -30.71
C VAL A 274 5.57 -59.10 -31.54
N GLU A 275 4.66 -58.16 -31.84
CA GLU A 275 3.51 -58.39 -32.73
C GLU A 275 3.95 -58.83 -34.14
N LYS A 276 4.99 -58.20 -34.69
CA LYS A 276 5.55 -58.58 -36.00
C LYS A 276 6.12 -60.00 -35.99
N HIS A 277 6.88 -60.36 -34.95
CA HIS A 277 7.40 -61.73 -34.80
C HIS A 277 6.26 -62.76 -34.66
N LEU A 278 5.25 -62.47 -33.84
CA LEU A 278 4.07 -63.33 -33.72
C LEU A 278 3.33 -63.49 -35.06
N GLN A 279 3.21 -62.43 -35.85
CA GLN A 279 2.64 -62.51 -37.22
C GLN A 279 3.52 -63.30 -38.20
N GLU A 280 4.84 -63.29 -38.02
CA GLU A 280 5.77 -64.11 -38.80
C GLU A 280 5.62 -65.59 -38.44
N GLU A 281 5.59 -65.93 -37.15
CA GLU A 281 5.31 -67.29 -36.64
C GLU A 281 3.95 -67.83 -37.12
N MET A 282 2.88 -67.03 -37.04
CA MET A 282 1.56 -67.44 -37.54
C MET A 282 1.58 -67.76 -39.05
N LYS A 283 2.26 -66.94 -39.86
CA LYS A 283 2.43 -67.20 -41.30
C LYS A 283 3.29 -68.43 -41.57
N GLU A 284 4.25 -68.74 -40.71
CA GLU A 284 5.05 -69.97 -40.83
C GLU A 284 4.23 -71.21 -40.49
N ASN A 285 3.38 -71.14 -39.46
CA ASN A 285 2.43 -72.19 -39.11
C ASN A 285 1.40 -72.43 -40.24
N GLU A 286 0.84 -71.36 -40.82
CA GLU A 286 -0.04 -71.44 -42.00
C GLU A 286 0.67 -72.09 -43.21
N LYS A 287 1.93 -71.73 -43.48
CA LYS A 287 2.75 -72.36 -44.54
C LYS A 287 3.08 -73.83 -44.24
N GLN A 288 3.18 -74.24 -42.98
CA GLN A 288 3.36 -75.64 -42.60
C GLN A 288 2.07 -76.42 -42.85
N GLN A 289 0.93 -75.93 -42.35
CA GLN A 289 -0.39 -76.55 -42.58
C GLN A 289 -0.74 -76.64 -44.07
N PHE A 290 -0.42 -75.62 -44.87
CA PHE A 290 -0.61 -75.67 -46.33
C PHE A 290 0.25 -76.76 -46.99
N ARG A 291 1.52 -76.91 -46.57
CA ARG A 291 2.40 -77.99 -47.06
C ARG A 291 1.88 -79.38 -46.67
N GLU A 292 1.48 -79.58 -45.42
CA GLU A 292 0.87 -80.85 -44.98
C GLU A 292 -0.38 -81.20 -45.77
N ASN A 293 -1.25 -80.22 -46.03
CA ASN A 293 -2.46 -80.44 -46.83
C ASN A 293 -2.12 -80.75 -48.30
N GLN A 294 -1.12 -80.08 -48.89
CA GLN A 294 -0.65 -80.41 -50.24
C GLN A 294 -0.04 -81.81 -50.30
N GLU A 295 0.73 -82.22 -49.29
CA GLU A 295 1.28 -83.58 -49.19
C GLU A 295 0.18 -84.64 -49.05
N ARG A 296 -0.87 -84.38 -48.26
CA ARG A 296 -2.06 -85.25 -48.18
C ARG A 296 -2.75 -85.38 -49.54
N MET A 297 -3.02 -84.28 -50.24
CA MET A 297 -3.60 -84.31 -51.58
C MET A 297 -2.73 -85.10 -52.58
N ASN A 298 -1.42 -84.86 -52.57
CA ASN A 298 -0.47 -85.59 -53.44
C ASN A 298 -0.48 -87.10 -53.15
N LEU A 299 -0.60 -87.50 -51.88
CA LEU A 299 -0.70 -88.91 -51.47
C LEU A 299 -2.04 -89.54 -51.88
N GLU A 300 -3.14 -88.79 -51.86
CA GLU A 300 -4.44 -89.24 -52.36
C GLU A 300 -4.44 -89.38 -53.90
N ASP A 301 -3.84 -88.44 -54.62
CA ASP A 301 -3.65 -88.50 -56.07
C ASP A 301 -2.78 -89.69 -56.48
N LEU A 302 -1.68 -89.97 -55.76
CA LEU A 302 -0.83 -91.14 -55.98
C LEU A 302 -1.62 -92.44 -55.79
N LYS A 303 -2.39 -92.58 -54.70
CA LYS A 303 -3.25 -93.75 -54.47
C LYS A 303 -4.35 -93.89 -55.52
N ALA A 304 -4.87 -92.79 -56.05
CA ALA A 304 -5.84 -92.80 -57.14
C ALA A 304 -5.21 -93.23 -58.48
N LEU A 305 -3.93 -92.89 -58.72
CA LEU A 305 -3.15 -93.38 -59.86
C LEU A 305 -2.79 -94.86 -59.72
N GLU A 306 -2.44 -95.33 -58.52
CA GLU A 306 -2.19 -96.76 -58.22
C GLU A 306 -3.45 -97.59 -58.50
N LYS A 307 -4.61 -97.22 -57.95
CA LYS A 307 -5.88 -97.89 -58.23
C LYS A 307 -6.24 -97.92 -59.72
N LYS A 308 -5.99 -96.83 -60.44
CA LYS A 308 -6.22 -96.79 -61.90
C LYS A 308 -5.28 -97.72 -62.68
N ARG A 309 -4.06 -97.99 -62.17
CA ARG A 309 -3.16 -99.00 -62.74
C ARG A 309 -3.66 -100.40 -62.44
N GLU A 310 -4.04 -100.68 -61.19
CA GLU A 310 -4.64 -101.96 -60.80
C GLU A 310 -5.91 -102.27 -61.64
N GLU A 311 -6.80 -101.29 -61.82
CA GLU A 311 -7.98 -101.39 -62.69
C GLU A 311 -7.60 -101.64 -64.16
N GLN A 312 -6.55 -100.99 -64.68
CA GLN A 312 -6.05 -101.21 -66.04
C GLN A 312 -5.40 -102.59 -66.22
N GLU A 313 -4.69 -103.08 -65.22
CA GLU A 313 -4.06 -104.41 -65.22
C GLU A 313 -5.13 -105.50 -65.19
N LEU A 314 -6.15 -105.39 -64.32
CA LEU A 314 -7.30 -106.30 -64.29
C LEU A 314 -8.07 -106.32 -65.62
N LEU A 315 -8.35 -105.15 -66.21
CA LEU A 315 -8.97 -105.06 -67.53
C LEU A 315 -8.08 -105.68 -68.64
N HIS A 316 -6.75 -105.57 -68.52
CA HIS A 316 -5.83 -106.18 -69.46
C HIS A 316 -5.82 -107.71 -69.36
N GLU A 317 -5.82 -108.27 -68.14
CA GLU A 317 -5.95 -109.71 -67.90
C GLU A 317 -7.28 -110.27 -68.44
N GLU A 318 -8.39 -109.54 -68.24
CA GLU A 318 -9.71 -109.93 -68.73
C GLU A 318 -9.78 -109.89 -70.27
N VAL A 319 -9.21 -108.86 -70.91
CA VAL A 319 -9.05 -108.80 -72.38
C VAL A 319 -8.15 -109.93 -72.90
N MET A 320 -7.06 -110.27 -72.21
CA MET A 320 -6.20 -111.40 -72.57
C MET A 320 -6.94 -112.74 -72.50
N ARG A 321 -7.78 -112.94 -71.47
CA ARG A 321 -8.67 -114.11 -71.37
C ARG A 321 -9.65 -114.20 -72.54
N ILE A 322 -10.38 -113.12 -72.82
CA ILE A 322 -11.34 -113.07 -73.93
C ILE A 322 -10.63 -113.34 -75.26
N ASN A 323 -9.45 -112.73 -75.49
CA ASN A 323 -8.66 -112.97 -76.70
C ASN A 323 -8.26 -114.44 -76.83
N ALA A 324 -7.77 -115.09 -75.78
CA ALA A 324 -7.43 -116.52 -75.79
C ALA A 324 -8.65 -117.41 -76.10
N GLU A 325 -9.83 -117.06 -75.56
CA GLU A 325 -11.09 -117.75 -75.85
C GLU A 325 -11.54 -117.55 -77.31
N THR A 326 -11.39 -116.35 -77.90
CA THR A 326 -11.66 -116.13 -79.33
C THR A 326 -10.67 -116.83 -80.26
N VAL A 327 -9.40 -117.01 -79.86
CA VAL A 327 -8.41 -117.77 -80.64
C VAL A 327 -8.80 -119.24 -80.69
N ARG A 328 -9.13 -119.85 -79.55
CA ARG A 328 -9.63 -121.24 -79.48
C ARG A 328 -10.89 -121.45 -80.33
N ALA A 329 -11.83 -120.50 -80.30
CA ALA A 329 -13.02 -120.56 -81.15
C ALA A 329 -12.67 -120.50 -82.65
N LYS A 330 -11.70 -119.67 -83.06
CA LYS A 330 -11.20 -119.62 -84.45
C LYS A 330 -10.46 -120.89 -84.86
N GLU A 331 -9.77 -121.55 -83.94
CA GLU A 331 -9.11 -122.85 -84.20
C GLU A 331 -10.15 -123.96 -84.44
N GLN A 332 -11.21 -124.01 -83.62
CA GLN A 332 -12.33 -124.93 -83.83
C GLN A 332 -13.05 -124.71 -85.17
N ILE A 333 -13.25 -123.45 -85.58
CA ILE A 333 -13.79 -123.12 -86.92
C ILE A 333 -12.86 -123.63 -88.02
N LYS A 334 -11.54 -123.42 -87.92
CA LYS A 334 -10.56 -123.91 -88.90
C LYS A 334 -10.50 -125.44 -88.99
N GLU A 335 -10.76 -126.15 -87.90
CA GLU A 335 -10.84 -127.61 -87.90
C GLU A 335 -12.10 -128.10 -88.62
N GLN A 336 -13.22 -127.39 -88.50
CA GLN A 336 -14.44 -127.63 -89.29
C GLN A 336 -14.22 -127.29 -90.77
N GLU A 337 -13.63 -126.14 -91.07
CA GLU A 337 -13.29 -125.71 -92.44
C GLU A 337 -12.43 -126.75 -93.16
N LYS A 338 -11.40 -127.33 -92.52
CA LYS A 338 -10.58 -128.39 -93.12
C LYS A 338 -11.36 -129.66 -93.46
N LEU A 339 -12.35 -130.04 -92.63
CA LEU A 339 -13.19 -131.21 -92.90
C LEU A 339 -14.13 -130.97 -94.08
N ASP A 340 -14.61 -129.74 -94.25
CA ASP A 340 -15.45 -129.36 -95.38
C ASP A 340 -14.63 -129.03 -96.64
N GLU A 341 -13.40 -128.53 -96.53
CA GLU A 341 -12.45 -128.39 -97.65
C GLU A 341 -12.11 -129.74 -98.28
N MET A 342 -11.86 -130.78 -97.48
CA MET A 342 -11.64 -132.14 -98.01
C MET A 342 -12.85 -132.65 -98.81
N ARG A 343 -14.09 -132.35 -98.36
CA ARG A 343 -15.33 -132.68 -99.09
C ARG A 343 -15.52 -131.81 -100.33
N ASN A 344 -15.14 -130.54 -100.27
CA ASN A 344 -15.27 -129.58 -101.36
C ASN A 344 -14.24 -129.79 -102.47
N VAL A 345 -13.01 -130.23 -102.18
CA VAL A 345 -12.00 -130.53 -103.22
C VAL A 345 -12.45 -131.68 -104.14
N GLU A 346 -13.09 -132.72 -103.60
CA GLU A 346 -13.63 -133.84 -104.38
C GLU A 346 -14.85 -133.45 -105.24
N TYR A 347 -15.58 -132.40 -104.85
CA TYR A 347 -16.72 -131.85 -105.58
C TYR A 347 -16.28 -130.81 -106.64
N MET A 348 -15.39 -129.89 -106.28
CA MET A 348 -14.92 -128.80 -107.14
C MET A 348 -14.13 -129.30 -108.35
N ARG A 349 -13.37 -130.40 -108.21
CA ARG A 349 -12.64 -131.03 -109.33
C ARG A 349 -13.56 -131.55 -110.45
N LYS A 350 -14.86 -131.71 -110.17
CA LYS A 350 -15.91 -132.10 -111.15
C LYS A 350 -16.75 -130.90 -111.64
N LYS A 351 -16.62 -129.74 -110.99
CA LYS A 351 -17.42 -128.53 -111.22
C LYS A 351 -16.65 -127.43 -111.98
N GLN A 352 -15.35 -127.29 -111.70
CA GLN A 352 -14.45 -126.34 -112.36
C GLN A 352 -14.33 -126.51 -113.88
N ALA A 353 -14.64 -127.70 -114.41
CA ALA A 353 -14.70 -127.97 -115.86
C ALA A 353 -15.98 -127.43 -116.55
N ARG A 354 -16.90 -126.78 -115.82
CA ARG A 354 -18.19 -126.28 -116.35
C ARG A 354 -18.54 -124.84 -115.95
N GLU A 355 -17.75 -124.19 -115.10
CA GLU A 355 -18.06 -122.84 -114.57
C GLU A 355 -17.13 -121.73 -115.07
N ALA A 356 -16.01 -122.07 -115.73
CA ALA A 356 -15.16 -121.08 -116.41
C ALA A 356 -15.89 -120.28 -117.49
N GLU A 357 -17.02 -120.80 -118.01
CA GLU A 357 -17.88 -120.15 -119.01
C GLU A 357 -18.94 -119.21 -118.38
N TYR A 358 -19.10 -119.21 -117.06
CA TYR A 358 -20.14 -118.42 -116.34
C TYR A 358 -19.60 -117.21 -115.56
N GLU A 359 -18.28 -117.10 -115.36
CA GLU A 359 -17.69 -116.04 -114.52
C GLU A 359 -17.63 -114.65 -115.19
N GLU A 360 -17.71 -114.56 -116.52
CA GLU A 360 -17.70 -113.26 -117.23
C GLU A 360 -19.00 -112.46 -117.05
N GLU A 361 -20.15 -113.10 -116.82
CA GLU A 361 -21.44 -112.40 -116.73
C GLU A 361 -21.69 -111.70 -115.37
N GLN A 362 -21.14 -112.22 -114.27
CA GLN A 362 -21.40 -111.71 -112.91
C GLN A 362 -20.72 -110.36 -112.60
N GLN A 363 -19.73 -109.94 -113.38
CA GLN A 363 -19.00 -108.67 -113.16
C GLN A 363 -19.87 -107.41 -113.34
N ARG A 364 -21.04 -107.49 -113.98
CA ARG A 364 -21.94 -106.34 -114.18
C ARG A 364 -22.79 -105.98 -112.96
N ILE A 365 -23.08 -106.93 -112.07
CA ILE A 365 -24.05 -106.76 -110.96
C ILE A 365 -23.47 -105.95 -109.78
N LYS A 366 -22.14 -105.81 -109.67
CA LYS A 366 -21.50 -105.16 -108.52
C LYS A 366 -21.60 -103.62 -108.51
N LYS A 367 -21.86 -102.97 -109.66
CA LYS A 367 -21.84 -101.50 -109.78
C LYS A 367 -23.11 -100.79 -109.26
N GLU A 368 -24.20 -101.52 -109.06
CA GLU A 368 -25.49 -100.91 -108.67
C GLU A 368 -25.61 -100.69 -107.16
N LYS A 369 -24.89 -101.46 -106.33
CA LYS A 369 -25.02 -101.42 -104.86
C LYS A 369 -24.23 -100.30 -104.18
N GLU A 370 -23.32 -99.62 -104.88
CA GLU A 370 -22.52 -98.53 -104.31
C GLU A 370 -23.29 -97.19 -104.24
N LEU A 371 -24.32 -97.02 -105.08
CA LEU A 371 -25.09 -95.77 -105.18
C LEU A 371 -26.04 -95.52 -103.99
N GLU A 372 -26.52 -96.57 -103.32
CA GLU A 372 -27.41 -96.40 -102.16
C GLU A 372 -26.70 -95.88 -100.90
N ILE A 373 -25.44 -96.26 -100.69
CA ILE A 373 -24.67 -95.92 -99.48
C ILE A 373 -24.34 -94.41 -99.43
N ALA A 374 -24.11 -93.78 -100.59
CA ALA A 374 -23.88 -92.34 -100.69
C ALA A 374 -25.11 -91.51 -100.27
N ARG A 375 -26.32 -92.00 -100.54
CA ARG A 375 -27.58 -91.27 -100.33
C ARG A 375 -27.99 -91.15 -98.86
N LEU A 376 -27.50 -92.04 -98.00
CA LEU A 376 -27.81 -92.05 -96.56
C LEU A 376 -26.92 -91.09 -95.75
N ARG A 377 -25.65 -90.91 -96.12
CA ARG A 377 -24.73 -89.98 -95.43
C ARG A 377 -25.14 -88.51 -95.60
N ALA A 378 -25.51 -88.12 -96.83
CA ALA A 378 -25.95 -86.75 -97.14
C ALA A 378 -27.25 -86.31 -96.42
N LYS A 379 -28.02 -87.24 -95.82
CA LYS A 379 -29.18 -86.93 -94.98
C LYS A 379 -28.82 -86.67 -93.51
N GLN A 380 -27.73 -87.26 -93.01
CA GLN A 380 -27.31 -87.12 -91.61
C GLN A 380 -26.51 -85.82 -91.38
N GLU A 381 -25.81 -85.33 -92.40
CA GLU A 381 -25.02 -84.10 -92.36
C GLU A 381 -25.93 -82.86 -92.21
N ARG A 382 -26.93 -82.72 -93.11
CA ARG A 382 -27.92 -81.63 -93.09
C ARG A 382 -28.72 -81.51 -91.78
N ALA A 383 -28.87 -82.61 -91.04
CA ALA A 383 -29.56 -82.61 -89.75
C ALA A 383 -28.70 -82.01 -88.62
N LYS A 384 -27.36 -82.08 -88.74
CA LYS A 384 -26.41 -81.44 -87.81
C LYS A 384 -26.26 -79.95 -88.11
N ASP A 385 -26.21 -79.59 -89.39
CA ASP A 385 -26.12 -78.19 -89.83
C ASP A 385 -27.31 -77.36 -89.31
N TYR A 386 -28.54 -77.91 -89.41
CA TYR A 386 -29.75 -77.27 -88.90
C TYR A 386 -29.77 -77.11 -87.36
N GLN A 387 -29.07 -77.98 -86.61
CA GLN A 387 -28.92 -77.82 -85.15
C GLN A 387 -27.89 -76.72 -84.82
N ALA A 388 -26.79 -76.63 -85.56
CA ALA A 388 -25.79 -75.58 -85.41
C ALA A 388 -26.36 -74.17 -85.67
N GLU A 389 -27.18 -74.01 -86.72
CA GLU A 389 -27.86 -72.74 -87.03
C GLU A 389 -28.78 -72.26 -85.90
N GLN A 390 -29.47 -73.18 -85.20
CA GLN A 390 -30.30 -72.82 -84.05
C GLN A 390 -29.48 -72.38 -82.83
N ASP A 391 -28.31 -72.97 -82.63
CA ASP A 391 -27.43 -72.60 -81.51
C ASP A 391 -26.68 -71.29 -81.75
N GLU A 392 -26.32 -70.97 -83.00
CA GLU A 392 -25.86 -69.62 -83.36
C GLU A 392 -26.92 -68.55 -83.05
N LEU A 393 -28.18 -68.80 -83.40
CA LEU A 393 -29.28 -67.87 -83.11
C LEU A 393 -29.54 -67.71 -81.61
N ARG A 394 -29.35 -68.77 -80.81
CA ARG A 394 -29.40 -68.69 -79.34
C ARG A 394 -28.21 -67.90 -78.79
N ALA A 395 -26.99 -68.14 -79.27
CA ALA A 395 -25.80 -67.40 -78.86
C ALA A 395 -25.93 -65.89 -79.14
N ARG A 396 -26.38 -65.50 -80.34
CA ARG A 396 -26.60 -64.09 -80.71
C ARG A 396 -27.65 -63.40 -79.84
N ARG A 397 -28.74 -64.10 -79.45
CA ARG A 397 -29.75 -63.57 -78.51
C ARG A 397 -29.18 -63.39 -77.11
N ASN A 398 -28.42 -64.37 -76.60
CA ASN A 398 -27.80 -64.29 -75.28
C ASN A 398 -26.76 -63.17 -75.21
N GLN A 399 -25.93 -63.01 -76.25
CA GLN A 399 -25.01 -61.88 -76.39
C GLN A 399 -25.77 -60.55 -76.33
N GLN A 400 -26.85 -60.37 -77.10
CA GLN A 400 -27.66 -59.14 -77.06
C GLN A 400 -28.33 -58.86 -75.71
N ILE A 401 -28.70 -59.88 -74.94
CA ILE A 401 -29.26 -59.72 -73.59
C ILE A 401 -28.15 -59.27 -72.62
N ALA A 402 -27.00 -59.95 -72.61
CA ALA A 402 -25.84 -59.56 -71.81
C ALA A 402 -25.39 -58.11 -72.12
N ASP A 403 -25.38 -57.73 -73.40
CA ASP A 403 -25.07 -56.39 -73.90
C ASP A 403 -26.04 -55.31 -73.37
N ARG A 404 -27.32 -55.64 -73.24
CA ARG A 404 -28.36 -54.73 -72.71
C ARG A 404 -28.25 -54.60 -71.19
N GLU A 405 -28.00 -55.71 -70.50
CA GLU A 405 -27.77 -55.71 -69.06
C GLU A 405 -26.48 -54.99 -68.68
N TRP A 406 -25.40 -55.15 -69.46
CA TRP A 406 -24.13 -54.47 -69.23
C TRP A 406 -24.29 -52.95 -69.36
N ARG A 407 -24.87 -52.46 -70.47
CA ARG A 407 -25.19 -51.02 -70.64
C ARG A 407 -26.18 -50.50 -69.59
N ARG A 408 -27.05 -51.36 -69.03
CA ARG A 408 -27.93 -50.99 -67.92
C ARG A 408 -27.15 -50.83 -66.62
N LYS A 409 -26.31 -51.80 -66.27
CA LYS A 409 -25.45 -51.78 -65.07
C LYS A 409 -24.46 -50.62 -65.13
N GLU A 410 -23.86 -50.35 -66.28
CA GLU A 410 -23.00 -49.18 -66.51
C GLU A 410 -23.75 -47.86 -66.27
N ARG A 411 -24.95 -47.68 -66.83
CA ARG A 411 -25.77 -46.48 -66.58
C ARG A 411 -26.21 -46.35 -65.12
N GLU A 412 -26.55 -47.46 -64.46
CA GLU A 412 -26.92 -47.46 -63.04
C GLU A 412 -25.71 -47.14 -62.13
N GLN A 413 -24.51 -47.59 -62.47
CA GLN A 413 -23.26 -47.23 -61.78
C GLN A 413 -22.89 -45.76 -62.01
N ALA A 414 -22.95 -45.28 -63.26
CA ALA A 414 -22.71 -43.87 -63.59
C ALA A 414 -23.71 -42.94 -62.90
N ALA A 415 -25.00 -43.33 -62.82
CA ALA A 415 -26.02 -42.58 -62.10
C ALA A 415 -25.75 -42.51 -60.59
N LYS A 416 -25.31 -43.62 -59.96
CA LYS A 416 -24.91 -43.64 -58.54
C LYS A 416 -23.69 -42.76 -58.29
N ALA A 417 -22.65 -42.89 -59.11
CA ALA A 417 -21.45 -42.06 -59.01
C ALA A 417 -21.79 -40.56 -59.15
N ALA A 418 -22.68 -40.19 -60.08
CA ALA A 418 -23.15 -38.80 -60.24
C ALA A 418 -23.98 -38.31 -59.04
N GLN A 419 -24.79 -39.17 -58.42
CA GLN A 419 -25.52 -38.85 -57.18
C GLN A 419 -24.57 -38.65 -56.00
N GLU A 420 -23.58 -39.52 -55.83
CA GLU A 420 -22.54 -39.43 -54.79
C GLU A 420 -21.70 -38.16 -54.98
N GLU A 421 -21.29 -37.84 -56.22
CA GLU A 421 -20.56 -36.61 -56.53
C GLU A 421 -21.41 -35.34 -56.26
N ALA A 422 -22.71 -35.37 -56.58
CA ALA A 422 -23.63 -34.28 -56.28
C ALA A 422 -23.82 -34.08 -54.76
N MET A 423 -23.94 -35.17 -53.99
CA MET A 423 -24.00 -35.14 -52.53
C MET A 423 -22.72 -34.58 -51.91
N LEU A 424 -21.55 -35.01 -52.40
CA LEU A 424 -20.25 -34.49 -51.95
C LEU A 424 -20.08 -33.00 -52.29
N LYS A 425 -20.52 -32.57 -53.48
CA LYS A 425 -20.55 -31.14 -53.86
C LYS A 425 -21.46 -30.33 -52.94
N ALA A 426 -22.67 -30.82 -52.64
CA ALA A 426 -23.61 -30.17 -51.72
C ALA A 426 -23.06 -30.07 -50.29
N ALA A 427 -22.49 -31.15 -49.76
CA ALA A 427 -21.85 -31.17 -48.44
C ALA A 427 -20.65 -30.21 -48.37
N ARG A 428 -19.85 -30.11 -49.44
CA ARG A 428 -18.72 -29.16 -49.53
C ARG A 428 -19.20 -27.72 -49.59
N LEU A 429 -20.28 -27.42 -50.32
CA LEU A 429 -20.90 -26.08 -50.32
C LEU A 429 -21.45 -25.71 -48.94
N GLN A 430 -22.11 -26.64 -48.25
CA GLN A 430 -22.55 -26.43 -46.86
C GLN A 430 -21.37 -26.18 -45.92
N GLN A 431 -20.28 -26.94 -46.04
CA GLN A 431 -19.06 -26.72 -45.25
C GLN A 431 -18.45 -25.33 -45.50
N VAL A 432 -18.40 -24.90 -46.77
CA VAL A 432 -17.93 -23.56 -47.15
C VAL A 432 -18.84 -22.48 -46.54
N HIS A 433 -20.16 -22.57 -46.70
CA HIS A 433 -21.08 -21.60 -46.11
C HIS A 433 -21.05 -21.55 -44.58
N CYS A 434 -20.92 -22.70 -43.89
CA CYS A 434 -20.71 -22.72 -42.44
C CYS A 434 -19.40 -22.00 -42.05
N LYS A 435 -18.33 -22.20 -42.82
CA LYS A 435 -17.04 -21.51 -42.58
C LYS A 435 -17.13 -20.01 -42.86
N GLU A 436 -17.78 -19.60 -43.95
CA GLU A 436 -18.04 -18.20 -44.30
C GLU A 436 -18.88 -17.50 -43.21
N HIS A 437 -19.92 -18.17 -42.72
CA HIS A 437 -20.75 -17.65 -41.63
C HIS A 437 -19.97 -17.48 -40.33
N LEU A 438 -19.13 -18.46 -39.95
CA LEU A 438 -18.26 -18.36 -38.77
C LEU A 438 -17.26 -17.20 -38.90
N LEU A 439 -16.57 -17.08 -40.04
CA LEU A 439 -15.65 -15.97 -40.33
C LEU A 439 -16.35 -14.61 -40.31
N SER A 440 -17.60 -14.54 -40.80
CA SER A 440 -18.43 -13.33 -40.74
C SER A 440 -18.80 -12.96 -39.30
N MET A 441 -19.15 -13.94 -38.46
CA MET A 441 -19.40 -13.74 -37.03
C MET A 441 -18.14 -13.31 -36.27
N GLU A 442 -16.98 -13.90 -36.58
CA GLU A 442 -15.68 -13.55 -35.99
C GLU A 442 -15.30 -12.11 -36.35
N ALA A 443 -15.31 -11.75 -37.64
CA ALA A 443 -15.07 -10.38 -38.09
C ALA A 443 -16.09 -9.38 -37.50
N GLY A 444 -17.33 -9.81 -37.26
CA GLY A 444 -18.35 -9.01 -36.56
C GLY A 444 -18.02 -8.79 -35.08
N ARG A 445 -17.51 -9.81 -34.38
CA ARG A 445 -17.04 -9.71 -32.99
C ARG A 445 -15.82 -8.79 -32.88
N GLU A 446 -14.82 -8.98 -33.74
CA GLU A 446 -13.61 -8.14 -33.80
C GLU A 446 -13.95 -6.67 -34.04
N LYS A 447 -14.84 -6.37 -35.00
CA LYS A 447 -15.36 -5.00 -35.23
C LYS A 447 -16.04 -4.44 -33.98
N ALA A 448 -16.91 -5.21 -33.34
CA ALA A 448 -17.60 -4.77 -32.12
C ALA A 448 -16.66 -4.60 -30.91
N GLU A 449 -15.52 -5.31 -30.86
CA GLU A 449 -14.46 -5.10 -29.86
C GLU A 449 -13.63 -3.85 -30.18
N PHE A 450 -13.24 -3.67 -31.44
CA PHE A 450 -12.54 -2.49 -31.92
C PHE A 450 -13.36 -1.20 -31.68
N GLU A 451 -14.65 -1.22 -31.99
CA GLU A 451 -15.57 -0.11 -31.68
C GLU A 451 -15.71 0.17 -30.18
N ARG A 452 -15.71 -0.88 -29.33
CA ARG A 452 -15.72 -0.72 -27.87
C ARG A 452 -14.43 -0.07 -27.38
N VAL A 453 -13.27 -0.51 -27.88
CA VAL A 453 -11.96 0.09 -27.56
C VAL A 453 -11.90 1.55 -28.03
N LEU A 454 -12.34 1.85 -29.25
CA LEU A 454 -12.40 3.22 -29.77
C LEU A 454 -13.31 4.12 -28.91
N LYS A 455 -14.48 3.65 -28.50
CA LYS A 455 -15.38 4.40 -27.59
C LYS A 455 -14.71 4.70 -26.25
N VAL A 456 -14.06 3.71 -25.64
CA VAL A 456 -13.29 3.91 -24.39
C VAL A 456 -12.14 4.90 -24.57
N GLN A 457 -11.43 4.84 -25.71
CA GLN A 457 -10.37 5.82 -26.03
C GLN A 457 -10.92 7.24 -26.23
N GLN A 458 -12.05 7.39 -26.94
CA GLN A 458 -12.73 8.67 -27.11
C GLN A 458 -13.22 9.24 -25.78
N GLU A 459 -13.85 8.43 -24.92
CA GLU A 459 -14.24 8.82 -23.57
C GLU A 459 -13.04 9.22 -22.70
N ALA A 460 -11.91 8.50 -22.82
CA ALA A 460 -10.68 8.85 -22.09
C ALA A 460 -10.11 10.19 -22.57
N MET A 461 -10.08 10.46 -23.89
CA MET A 461 -9.69 11.76 -24.42
C MET A 461 -10.62 12.88 -23.95
N VAL A 462 -11.94 12.67 -23.96
CA VAL A 462 -12.91 13.67 -23.46
C VAL A 462 -12.70 13.94 -21.97
N LYS A 463 -12.48 12.91 -21.14
CA LYS A 463 -12.18 13.08 -19.70
C LYS A 463 -10.88 13.86 -19.47
N LEU A 464 -9.82 13.59 -20.25
CA LEU A 464 -8.57 14.34 -20.19
C LEU A 464 -8.78 15.81 -20.59
N MET A 465 -9.49 16.08 -21.68
CA MET A 465 -9.83 17.45 -22.10
C MET A 465 -10.63 18.19 -21.02
N GLU A 466 -11.63 17.54 -20.40
CA GLU A 466 -12.38 18.12 -19.28
C GLU A 466 -11.49 18.40 -18.06
N GLU A 467 -10.52 17.54 -17.75
CA GLU A 467 -9.58 17.73 -16.64
C GLU A 467 -8.62 18.88 -16.92
N GLU A 468 -8.09 18.99 -18.15
CA GLU A 468 -7.28 20.11 -18.61
C GLU A 468 -8.07 21.43 -18.58
N GLU A 469 -9.33 21.44 -19.02
CA GLU A 469 -10.21 22.61 -18.90
C GLU A 469 -10.46 23.00 -17.44
N LYS A 470 -10.75 22.04 -16.56
CA LYS A 470 -10.91 22.29 -15.11
C LYS A 470 -9.61 22.85 -14.50
N GLN A 471 -8.45 22.34 -14.90
CA GLN A 471 -7.15 22.89 -14.47
C GLN A 471 -6.93 24.31 -15.01
N ARG A 472 -7.22 24.56 -16.29
CA ARG A 472 -7.13 25.89 -16.91
C ARG A 472 -8.07 26.90 -16.25
N GLN A 473 -9.30 26.51 -15.94
CA GLN A 473 -10.26 27.36 -15.20
C GLN A 473 -9.76 27.68 -13.78
N ARG A 474 -9.21 26.68 -13.06
CA ARG A 474 -8.58 26.91 -11.75
C ARG A 474 -7.38 27.86 -11.83
N ALA A 475 -6.53 27.70 -12.84
CA ALA A 475 -5.38 28.58 -13.07
C ALA A 475 -5.81 30.01 -13.42
N LEU A 476 -6.85 30.18 -14.24
CA LEU A 476 -7.45 31.49 -14.54
C LEU A 476 -8.04 32.14 -13.28
N GLY A 477 -8.86 31.42 -12.51
CA GLY A 477 -9.43 31.90 -11.25
C GLY A 477 -8.35 32.26 -10.21
N HIS A 478 -7.27 31.48 -10.12
CA HIS A 478 -6.13 31.80 -9.27
C HIS A 478 -5.39 33.07 -9.74
N ALA A 479 -5.17 33.22 -11.06
CA ALA A 479 -4.58 34.43 -11.62
C ALA A 479 -5.47 35.66 -11.42
N GLU A 480 -6.80 35.51 -11.48
CA GLU A 480 -7.76 36.57 -11.14
C GLU A 480 -7.72 36.95 -9.66
N ALA A 481 -7.68 35.97 -8.76
CA ALA A 481 -7.53 36.22 -7.33
C ALA A 481 -6.22 36.95 -7.01
N ILE A 482 -5.10 36.60 -7.66
CA ILE A 482 -3.83 37.35 -7.54
C ILE A 482 -4.00 38.78 -8.07
N ARG A 483 -4.62 38.97 -9.25
CA ARG A 483 -4.89 40.31 -9.80
C ARG A 483 -5.77 41.16 -8.87
N GLN A 484 -6.74 40.55 -8.19
CA GLN A 484 -7.57 41.22 -7.17
C GLN A 484 -6.75 41.59 -5.93
N GLN A 485 -5.96 40.66 -5.38
CA GLN A 485 -5.08 40.94 -4.23
C GLN A 485 -4.05 42.05 -4.52
N VAL A 486 -3.50 42.11 -5.74
CA VAL A 486 -2.62 43.19 -6.16
C VAL A 486 -3.38 44.52 -6.18
N LYS A 487 -4.57 44.58 -6.80
CA LYS A 487 -5.42 45.79 -6.81
C LYS A 487 -5.81 46.23 -5.39
N GLU A 488 -6.16 45.32 -4.49
CA GLU A 488 -6.48 45.64 -3.09
C GLU A 488 -5.26 46.18 -2.33
N ARG A 489 -4.07 45.61 -2.55
CA ARG A 489 -2.82 46.12 -1.98
C ARG A 489 -2.45 47.50 -2.54
N GLU A 490 -2.64 47.73 -3.83
CA GLU A 490 -2.45 49.03 -4.47
C GLU A 490 -3.43 50.08 -3.90
N LEU A 491 -4.72 49.77 -3.83
CA LEU A 491 -5.74 50.63 -3.23
C LEU A 491 -5.43 50.92 -1.75
N SER A 492 -5.01 49.91 -0.99
CA SER A 492 -4.58 50.07 0.41
C SER A 492 -3.33 50.94 0.55
N ALA A 493 -2.36 50.81 -0.36
CA ALA A 493 -1.17 51.65 -0.40
C ALA A 493 -1.50 53.09 -0.79
N VAL A 494 -2.43 53.30 -1.73
CA VAL A 494 -2.94 54.63 -2.11
C VAL A 494 -3.73 55.25 -0.96
N ALA A 495 -4.55 54.49 -0.23
CA ALA A 495 -5.25 54.95 0.97
C ALA A 495 -4.25 55.40 2.05
N ARG A 496 -3.27 54.56 2.41
CA ARG A 496 -2.20 54.92 3.34
C ARG A 496 -1.44 56.17 2.90
N ARG A 497 -1.10 56.31 1.60
CA ARG A 497 -0.47 57.54 1.07
C ARG A 497 -1.38 58.76 1.23
N ARG A 498 -2.68 58.64 0.97
CA ARG A 498 -3.66 59.73 1.18
C ARG A 498 -3.78 60.10 2.65
N ASP A 499 -3.77 59.13 3.56
CA ASP A 499 -3.92 59.40 4.99
C ASP A 499 -2.64 60.01 5.58
N MET A 500 -1.45 59.53 5.20
CA MET A 500 -0.17 60.20 5.48
C MET A 500 -0.14 61.65 4.95
N PHE A 501 -0.73 61.90 3.77
CA PHE A 501 -0.82 63.25 3.20
C PHE A 501 -1.82 64.15 3.96
N LYS A 502 -2.96 63.59 4.40
CA LYS A 502 -3.90 64.30 5.30
C LYS A 502 -3.27 64.61 6.65
N GLU A 503 -2.52 63.68 7.24
CA GLU A 503 -1.80 63.90 8.49
C GLU A 503 -0.73 64.99 8.35
N ALA A 504 0.01 65.00 7.23
CA ALA A 504 0.93 66.08 6.90
C ALA A 504 0.23 67.44 6.77
N GLN A 505 -0.93 67.50 6.09
CA GLN A 505 -1.75 68.72 6.00
C GLN A 505 -2.32 69.16 7.36
N LEU A 506 -2.78 68.23 8.20
CA LEU A 506 -3.23 68.52 9.57
C LEU A 506 -2.08 69.02 10.45
N ARG A 507 -0.87 68.47 10.27
CA ARG A 507 0.34 68.94 10.94
C ARG A 507 0.73 70.36 10.49
N GLN A 508 0.67 70.65 9.19
CA GLN A 508 0.89 72.01 8.66
C GLN A 508 -0.15 72.99 9.22
N ARG A 509 -1.46 72.69 9.14
CA ARG A 509 -2.51 73.54 9.73
C ARG A 509 -2.31 73.80 11.22
N ARG A 510 -1.95 72.77 12.01
CA ARG A 510 -1.63 72.94 13.44
C ARG A 510 -0.40 73.83 13.68
N LEU A 511 0.62 73.72 12.82
CA LEU A 511 1.80 74.60 12.88
C LEU A 511 1.43 76.03 12.51
N ASP A 512 0.60 76.24 11.49
CA ASP A 512 0.17 77.57 11.05
C ASP A 512 -0.75 78.25 12.06
N GLU A 513 -1.71 77.53 12.65
CA GLU A 513 -2.50 77.99 13.80
C GLU A 513 -1.61 78.35 14.99
N PHE A 514 -0.51 77.63 15.22
CA PHE A 514 0.43 77.91 16.32
C PHE A 514 1.32 79.12 16.01
N LYS A 515 1.81 79.26 14.76
CA LYS A 515 2.49 80.47 14.27
C LYS A 515 1.58 81.68 14.43
N GLU A 516 0.31 81.61 14.01
CA GLU A 516 -0.66 82.70 14.18
C GLU A 516 -0.90 83.06 15.64
N LYS A 517 -1.06 82.07 16.53
CA LYS A 517 -1.20 82.32 17.97
C LYS A 517 0.03 83.04 18.52
N LYS A 518 1.24 82.60 18.16
CA LYS A 518 2.50 83.27 18.57
C LYS A 518 2.66 84.67 17.97
N LEU A 519 2.19 84.89 16.75
CA LEU A 519 2.19 86.21 16.11
C LEU A 519 1.15 87.16 16.74
N LYS A 520 0.04 86.64 17.26
CA LYS A 520 -0.95 87.40 18.06
C LYS A 520 -0.36 87.75 19.44
N GLU A 521 0.19 86.77 20.16
CA GLU A 521 0.92 87.01 21.43
C GLU A 521 2.05 88.06 21.29
N LEU A 522 2.78 88.07 20.16
CA LEU A 522 3.82 89.08 19.86
C LEU A 522 3.27 90.48 19.54
N LYS A 523 2.00 90.61 19.15
CA LYS A 523 1.31 91.90 18.98
C LYS A 523 0.72 92.39 20.30
N ASP A 524 0.11 91.48 21.05
CA ASP A 524 -0.51 91.75 22.36
C ASP A 524 0.52 92.14 23.43
N THR A 525 1.80 91.76 23.25
CA THR A 525 2.93 92.18 24.10
C THR A 525 3.45 93.60 23.82
N GLY A 526 2.80 94.37 22.94
CA GLY A 526 3.06 95.80 22.75
C GLY A 526 4.34 96.14 21.98
N LEU A 527 4.92 95.19 21.25
CA LEU A 527 6.11 95.40 20.43
C LEU A 527 5.81 96.29 19.21
N CYS A 528 6.76 97.15 18.84
CA CYS A 528 6.61 98.05 17.70
C CYS A 528 6.43 97.26 16.38
N GLU A 529 5.39 97.61 15.62
CA GLU A 529 4.86 96.86 14.47
C GLU A 529 5.91 96.47 13.41
N LYS A 530 6.96 97.29 13.23
CA LYS A 530 8.10 97.00 12.34
C LYS A 530 8.78 95.66 12.64
N TYR A 531 8.91 95.29 13.92
CA TYR A 531 9.53 94.02 14.33
C TYR A 531 8.56 92.85 14.17
N CYS A 532 7.28 93.04 14.51
CA CYS A 532 6.23 92.06 14.24
C CYS A 532 6.16 91.71 12.74
N SER A 533 6.20 92.72 11.86
CA SER A 533 6.24 92.51 10.40
C SER A 533 7.48 91.76 9.91
N GLN A 534 8.65 91.91 10.56
CA GLN A 534 9.83 91.11 10.22
C GLN A 534 9.67 89.64 10.64
N VAL A 535 9.08 89.39 11.81
CA VAL A 535 8.81 88.01 12.28
C VAL A 535 7.74 87.35 11.42
N GLU A 536 6.67 88.05 11.02
CA GLU A 536 5.67 87.54 10.08
C GLU A 536 6.27 87.16 8.71
N ARG A 537 7.17 87.99 8.16
CA ARG A 537 7.88 87.66 6.92
C ARG A 537 8.76 86.43 7.09
N LYS A 538 9.55 86.36 8.16
CA LYS A 538 10.41 85.19 8.44
C LYS A 538 9.62 83.91 8.67
N ALA A 539 8.50 83.98 9.39
CA ALA A 539 7.64 82.83 9.68
C ALA A 539 7.00 82.23 8.42
N ARG A 540 6.70 83.06 7.40
CA ARG A 540 6.17 82.63 6.10
C ARG A 540 7.24 82.13 5.13
N THR A 541 8.51 82.55 5.29
CA THR A 541 9.62 82.04 4.47
C THR A 541 10.18 80.70 4.95
N CYS A 542 9.82 80.24 6.16
CA CYS A 542 10.23 78.93 6.68
C CYS A 542 9.40 77.74 6.14
N ASP A 543 8.48 77.99 5.21
CA ASP A 543 7.58 76.98 4.62
C ASP A 543 7.94 76.61 3.15
N GLN A 544 9.13 77.02 2.70
CA GLN A 544 9.80 76.57 1.47
C GLN A 544 10.98 75.66 1.81
#